data_AF-A0A849QB07-F1
#
_entry.id   AF-A0A849QB07-F1
#
_cell.length_a   1.000
_cell.length_b   1.000
_cell.length_c   1.000
_cell.angle_alpha   90.00
_cell.angle_beta   90.00
_cell.angle_gamma   90.00
#
_symmetry.space_group_name_H-M   'P 1'
#
loop_
_entity.id
_entity.type
_entity.pdbx_description
1 polymer ?
#
loop_
_entity_poly.entity_id
_entity_poly.type
_entity_poly.pdbx_seq_one_letter_code
_entity_poly.pdbx_strand_id
1 'polypeptide(L)'
;MLLTVAIALAILVLPAGDAEAGGNGDYPPPSSGHWYIYQPTSVWSEAIEMQGSIYVYAPLTLNLVDLTMNCSWNLQFEIYVTSTGSLSFNNGNITASDTTYHYRFRTYNTTVIRNSEISEAYYGLEVFTKQFTLTDTKVFHMNSYGVSMSLVYTLTGDVLIEDN
;
A
#
# COMPACT_ATOMS: atom_id res chain seq x y z
N MET A 1 62.61 -4.91 17.78
CA MET A 1 61.96 -3.60 17.60
C MET A 1 60.95 -3.77 16.47
N LEU A 2 59.67 -4.01 16.80
CA LEU A 2 58.60 -4.26 15.82
C LEU A 2 58.00 -2.91 15.42
N LEU A 3 58.01 -2.59 14.12
CA LEU A 3 57.41 -1.38 13.57
C LEU A 3 55.98 -1.73 13.11
N THR A 4 54.96 -1.32 13.86
CA THR A 4 53.56 -1.52 13.50
C THR A 4 53.12 -0.37 12.59
N VAL A 5 52.86 -0.66 11.32
CA VAL A 5 52.29 0.31 10.36
C VAL A 5 50.77 0.28 10.52
N ALA A 6 50.21 1.35 11.09
CA ALA A 6 48.78 1.56 11.14
C ALA A 6 48.31 2.13 9.79
N ILE A 7 47.57 1.33 9.02
CA ILE A 7 46.88 1.80 7.80
C ILE A 7 45.58 2.46 8.26
N ALA A 8 45.51 3.79 8.17
CA ALA A 8 44.29 4.54 8.38
C ALA A 8 43.37 4.35 7.16
N LEU A 9 42.30 3.58 7.33
CA LEU A 9 41.25 3.43 6.34
C LEU A 9 40.34 4.67 6.41
N ALA A 10 40.44 5.56 5.43
CA ALA A 10 39.53 6.69 5.29
C ALA A 10 38.19 6.18 4.74
N ILE A 11 37.16 6.16 5.60
CA ILE A 11 35.78 5.87 5.17
C ILE A 11 35.23 7.15 4.53
N LEU A 12 35.05 7.12 3.22
CA LEU A 12 34.37 8.18 2.48
C LEU A 12 32.86 8.02 2.71
N VAL A 13 32.28 8.86 3.56
CA VAL A 13 30.83 8.98 3.72
C VAL A 13 30.32 9.92 2.63
N LEU A 14 29.70 9.37 1.59
CA LEU A 14 28.92 10.17 0.66
C LEU A 14 27.58 10.52 1.31
N PRO A 15 27.10 11.78 1.21
CA PRO A 15 25.76 12.11 1.63
C PRO A 15 24.79 11.30 0.77
N ALA A 16 23.94 10.49 1.40
CA ALA A 16 22.78 9.93 0.73
C ALA A 16 21.93 11.13 0.30
N GLY A 17 21.79 11.36 -1.00
CA GLY A 17 20.82 12.34 -1.48
C GLY A 17 19.45 11.91 -0.97
N ASP A 18 18.73 12.82 -0.31
CA ASP A 18 17.35 12.58 0.10
C ASP A 18 16.58 12.14 -1.15
N ALA A 19 16.00 10.94 -1.12
CA ALA A 19 15.16 10.49 -2.21
C ALA A 19 13.98 11.47 -2.32
N GLU A 20 13.93 12.26 -3.40
CA GLU A 20 12.85 13.23 -3.59
C GLU A 20 11.52 12.49 -3.71
N ALA A 21 10.55 12.87 -2.87
CA ALA A 21 9.17 12.43 -2.97
C ALA A 21 8.59 12.75 -4.36
N GLY A 22 7.74 11.89 -4.89
CA GLY A 22 7.08 12.18 -6.16
C GLY A 22 6.27 11.05 -6.76
N GLY A 23 5.86 11.26 -8.00
CA GLY A 23 5.08 10.29 -8.75
C GLY A 23 5.05 10.56 -10.26
N ASN A 24 4.43 9.65 -11.00
CA ASN A 24 4.20 9.73 -12.44
C ASN A 24 2.79 9.23 -12.81
N GLY A 25 2.38 9.37 -14.08
CA GLY A 25 1.07 8.91 -14.54
C GLY A 25 -0.04 9.84 -14.06
N ASP A 26 -1.03 9.28 -13.35
CA ASP A 26 -2.17 10.02 -12.81
C ASP A 26 -1.89 10.67 -11.43
N TYR A 27 -0.61 10.76 -11.04
CA TYR A 27 -0.16 11.56 -9.90
C TYR A 27 -0.03 13.05 -10.30
N PRO A 28 -0.35 14.02 -9.41
CA PRO A 28 -0.79 13.84 -8.02
C PRO A 28 -2.28 13.47 -7.89
N PRO A 29 -2.69 12.85 -6.77
CA PRO A 29 -4.10 12.70 -6.42
C PRO A 29 -4.80 14.07 -6.40
N PRO A 30 -6.11 14.13 -6.73
CA PRO A 30 -6.85 15.37 -6.62
C PRO A 30 -6.96 15.82 -5.15
N SER A 31 -6.92 17.14 -4.92
CA SER A 31 -7.06 17.71 -3.57
C SER A 31 -8.43 17.44 -2.92
N SER A 32 -9.42 17.03 -3.71
CA SER A 32 -10.75 16.60 -3.26
C SER A 32 -11.39 15.70 -4.30
N GLY A 33 -12.18 14.71 -3.86
CA GLY A 33 -12.87 13.78 -4.75
C GLY A 33 -12.05 12.53 -5.04
N HIS A 34 -12.54 11.72 -5.97
CA HIS A 34 -11.98 10.41 -6.25
C HIS A 34 -10.69 10.47 -7.08
N TRP A 35 -9.72 9.63 -6.74
CA TRP A 35 -8.53 9.44 -7.55
C TRP A 35 -8.72 8.27 -8.50
N TYR A 36 -8.73 8.56 -9.80
CA TYR A 36 -8.91 7.56 -10.85
C TYR A 36 -7.56 7.27 -11.51
N ILE A 37 -7.14 6.01 -11.49
CA ILE A 37 -5.91 5.54 -12.14
C ILE A 37 -6.27 4.90 -13.48
N TYR A 38 -6.14 5.66 -14.56
CA TYR A 38 -6.42 5.23 -15.94
C TYR A 38 -5.16 4.86 -16.74
N GLN A 39 -3.98 5.27 -16.28
CA GLN A 39 -2.69 4.88 -16.87
C GLN A 39 -1.72 4.35 -15.80
N PRO A 40 -0.66 3.61 -16.19
CA PRO A 40 0.36 3.17 -15.25
C PRO A 40 0.88 4.34 -14.41
N THR A 41 0.71 4.23 -13.10
CA THR A 41 0.97 5.30 -12.13
C THR A 41 1.86 4.76 -11.03
N SER A 42 2.94 5.47 -10.73
CA SER A 42 3.86 5.16 -9.63
C SER A 42 3.99 6.36 -8.71
N VAL A 43 3.97 6.13 -7.40
CA VAL A 43 4.18 7.15 -6.37
C VAL A 43 5.17 6.64 -5.35
N TRP A 44 6.07 7.50 -4.88
CA TRP A 44 7.10 7.13 -3.93
C TRP A 44 7.42 8.21 -2.89
N SER A 45 7.73 7.76 -1.66
CA SER A 45 8.18 8.62 -0.55
C SER A 45 7.22 9.77 -0.23
N GLU A 46 5.91 9.51 -0.31
CA GLU A 46 4.85 10.51 -0.18
C GLU A 46 3.93 10.23 1.01
N ALA A 47 3.42 11.31 1.61
CA ALA A 47 2.30 11.25 2.55
C ALA A 47 1.05 11.80 1.87
N ILE A 48 0.08 10.93 1.56
CA ILE A 48 -1.13 11.27 0.83
C ILE A 48 -2.33 11.22 1.77
N GLU A 49 -3.07 12.33 1.85
CA GLU A 49 -4.40 12.36 2.48
C GLU A 49 -5.48 12.35 1.39
N MET A 50 -6.30 11.29 1.38
CA MET A 50 -7.38 11.12 0.43
C MET A 50 -8.72 11.59 0.97
N GLN A 51 -9.32 12.57 0.28
CA GLN A 51 -10.70 13.02 0.49
C GLN A 51 -11.65 12.38 -0.55
N GLY A 52 -11.48 11.08 -0.77
CA GLY A 52 -12.24 10.33 -1.76
C GLY A 52 -11.75 8.89 -1.92
N SER A 53 -12.53 8.08 -2.61
CA SER A 53 -12.12 6.74 -3.05
C SER A 53 -10.98 6.76 -4.08
N ILE A 54 -10.18 5.70 -4.10
CA ILE A 54 -9.17 5.42 -5.13
C ILE A 54 -9.71 4.30 -6.03
N TYR A 55 -9.86 4.58 -7.33
CA TYR A 55 -10.30 3.60 -8.32
C TYR A 55 -9.15 3.25 -9.25
N VAL A 56 -8.70 2.00 -9.20
CA VAL A 56 -7.51 1.54 -9.92
C VAL A 56 -7.92 0.75 -11.16
N TYR A 57 -7.94 1.41 -12.33
CA TYR A 57 -8.28 0.81 -13.64
C TYR A 57 -7.06 0.36 -14.44
N ALA A 58 -5.88 0.90 -14.12
CA ALA A 58 -4.56 0.57 -14.68
C ALA A 58 -3.56 0.30 -13.53
N PRO A 59 -2.33 -0.19 -13.79
CA PRO A 59 -1.37 -0.49 -12.74
C PRO A 59 -1.04 0.71 -11.84
N LEU A 60 -1.22 0.56 -10.53
CA LEU A 60 -0.81 1.51 -9.50
C LEU A 60 0.33 0.91 -8.67
N THR A 61 1.45 1.62 -8.57
CA THR A 61 2.55 1.29 -7.67
C THR A 61 2.70 2.38 -6.62
N LEU A 62 2.65 1.99 -5.36
CA LEU A 62 2.88 2.85 -4.19
C LEU A 62 4.09 2.28 -3.43
N ASN A 63 5.15 3.07 -3.26
CA ASN A 63 6.37 2.62 -2.57
C ASN A 63 6.84 3.66 -1.53
N LEU A 64 6.97 3.29 -0.26
CA LEU A 64 7.24 4.27 0.81
C LEU A 64 6.15 5.36 0.85
N VAL A 65 4.88 4.94 0.77
CA VAL A 65 3.73 5.85 0.77
C VAL A 65 2.92 5.65 2.04
N ASP A 66 2.66 6.73 2.76
CA ASP A 66 1.70 6.80 3.85
C ASP A 66 0.39 7.37 3.34
N LEU A 67 -0.61 6.51 3.16
CA LEU A 67 -1.94 6.84 2.65
C LEU A 67 -2.96 6.92 3.79
N THR A 68 -3.53 8.10 3.99
CA THR A 68 -4.58 8.35 4.98
C THR A 68 -5.92 8.60 4.31
N MET A 69 -6.92 7.77 4.60
CA MET A 69 -8.30 7.93 4.12
C MET A 69 -9.08 8.81 5.09
N ASN A 70 -9.53 9.99 4.63
CA ASN A 70 -10.20 10.96 5.49
C ASN A 70 -11.71 10.71 5.62
N CYS A 71 -12.09 9.63 6.31
CA CYS A 71 -13.48 9.23 6.50
C CYS A 71 -14.17 9.99 7.66
N SER A 72 -15.45 10.31 7.48
CA SER A 72 -16.34 10.91 8.49
C SER A 72 -17.54 10.01 8.85
N TRP A 73 -17.66 8.87 8.17
CA TRP A 73 -18.53 7.75 8.53
C TRP A 73 -17.99 6.45 7.91
N ASN A 74 -18.42 5.31 8.46
CA ASN A 74 -18.00 3.99 7.98
C ASN A 74 -18.37 3.76 6.51
N LEU A 75 -17.43 3.19 5.76
CA LEU A 75 -17.57 2.83 4.34
C LEU A 75 -17.78 4.03 3.40
N GLN A 76 -17.43 5.24 3.84
CA GLN A 76 -17.54 6.44 3.00
C GLN A 76 -16.67 6.35 1.75
N PHE A 77 -15.42 5.91 1.92
CA PHE A 77 -14.43 5.80 0.85
C PHE A 77 -13.89 4.41 0.74
N GLU A 78 -13.34 4.11 -0.43
CA GLU A 78 -12.75 2.81 -0.70
C GLU A 78 -11.50 2.87 -1.56
N ILE A 79 -10.65 1.87 -1.40
CA ILE A 79 -9.62 1.49 -2.37
C ILE A 79 -10.23 0.36 -3.19
N TYR A 80 -10.45 0.60 -4.48
CA TYR A 80 -11.12 -0.32 -5.38
C TYR A 80 -10.23 -0.65 -6.57
N VAL A 81 -9.61 -1.83 -6.52
CA VAL A 81 -8.82 -2.37 -7.64
C VAL A 81 -9.74 -3.16 -8.56
N THR A 82 -9.96 -2.66 -9.77
CA THR A 82 -10.89 -3.28 -10.72
C THR A 82 -10.31 -4.59 -11.29
N SER A 83 -11.10 -5.32 -12.07
CA SER A 83 -10.63 -6.50 -12.81
C SER A 83 -9.60 -6.20 -13.90
N THR A 84 -9.39 -4.92 -14.27
CA THR A 84 -8.42 -4.49 -15.29
C THR A 84 -7.20 -3.78 -14.69
N GLY A 85 -7.32 -3.22 -13.49
CA GLY A 85 -6.21 -2.58 -12.79
C GLY A 85 -5.33 -3.57 -12.02
N SER A 86 -4.27 -3.09 -11.40
CA SER A 86 -3.47 -3.86 -10.45
C SER A 86 -2.83 -2.93 -9.42
N LEU A 87 -2.50 -3.47 -8.25
CA LEU A 87 -1.89 -2.71 -7.16
C LEU A 87 -0.59 -3.38 -6.69
N SER A 88 0.48 -2.60 -6.62
CA SER A 88 1.72 -2.97 -5.92
C SER A 88 1.95 -1.94 -4.81
N PHE A 89 1.87 -2.36 -3.56
CA PHE A 89 2.07 -1.51 -2.40
C PHE A 89 3.23 -2.02 -1.55
N ASN A 90 4.26 -1.21 -1.37
CA ASN A 90 5.49 -1.65 -0.71
C ASN A 90 5.96 -0.60 0.30
N ASN A 91 6.40 -1.06 1.48
CA ASN A 91 7.10 -0.23 2.47
C ASN A 91 6.29 0.97 2.99
N GLY A 92 4.97 0.85 3.15
CA GLY A 92 4.13 2.00 3.50
C GLY A 92 2.96 1.65 4.40
N ASN A 93 2.19 2.68 4.78
CA ASN A 93 1.03 2.52 5.65
C ASN A 93 -0.26 2.96 4.95
N ILE A 94 -1.37 2.23 5.18
CA ILE A 94 -2.73 2.68 4.81
C ILE A 94 -3.58 2.68 6.07
N THR A 95 -4.18 3.83 6.40
CA THR A 95 -5.02 4.01 7.59
C THR A 95 -6.19 4.97 7.32
N ALA A 96 -7.14 5.05 8.24
CA ALA A 96 -8.10 6.15 8.33
C ALA A 96 -7.53 7.32 9.16
N SER A 97 -7.98 8.55 8.88
CA SER A 97 -7.61 9.74 9.68
C SER A 97 -8.24 9.71 11.07
N ASP A 98 -9.51 9.30 11.17
CA ASP A 98 -10.25 9.06 12.41
C ASP A 98 -10.50 7.56 12.54
N THR A 99 -9.92 6.92 13.55
CA THR A 99 -10.03 5.47 13.79
C THR A 99 -11.43 5.04 14.23
N THR A 100 -12.37 5.96 14.39
CA THR A 100 -13.80 5.67 14.61
C THR A 100 -14.50 5.32 13.28
N TYR A 101 -13.96 5.76 12.16
CA TYR A 101 -14.55 5.62 10.83
C TYR A 101 -13.63 4.89 9.87
N HIS A 102 -14.13 3.79 9.33
CA HIS A 102 -13.30 2.87 8.55
C HIS A 102 -13.59 2.97 7.06
N TYR A 103 -12.54 2.87 6.24
CA TYR A 103 -12.66 2.79 4.77
C TYR A 103 -12.90 1.34 4.33
N ARG A 104 -13.11 1.12 3.04
CA ARG A 104 -13.24 -0.21 2.44
C ARG A 104 -12.06 -0.53 1.53
N PHE A 105 -11.57 -1.77 1.51
CA PHE A 105 -10.53 -2.20 0.58
C PHE A 105 -11.02 -3.41 -0.21
N ARG A 106 -11.18 -3.24 -1.53
CA ARG A 106 -11.59 -4.32 -2.44
C ARG A 106 -10.61 -4.49 -3.59
N THR A 107 -10.30 -5.74 -3.92
CA THR A 107 -9.50 -6.05 -5.09
C THR A 107 -10.09 -7.17 -5.93
N TYR A 108 -10.18 -6.95 -7.24
CA TYR A 108 -10.68 -7.90 -8.24
C TYR A 108 -9.57 -8.36 -9.21
N ASN A 109 -8.33 -7.90 -9.03
CA ASN A 109 -7.19 -8.31 -9.85
C ASN A 109 -5.89 -8.31 -9.02
N THR A 110 -4.76 -8.55 -9.68
CA THR A 110 -3.44 -8.66 -9.06
C THR A 110 -3.20 -7.55 -8.04
N THR A 111 -3.04 -7.94 -6.78
CA THR A 111 -2.67 -7.03 -5.70
C THR A 111 -1.56 -7.65 -4.88
N VAL A 112 -0.48 -6.89 -4.72
CA VAL A 112 0.73 -7.32 -4.04
C VAL A 112 1.05 -6.27 -2.99
N ILE A 113 1.11 -6.69 -1.73
CA ILE A 113 1.43 -5.82 -0.60
C ILE A 113 2.64 -6.42 0.13
N ARG A 114 3.67 -5.60 0.37
CA ARG A 114 4.91 -6.06 1.01
C ARG A 114 5.45 -5.07 2.02
N ASN A 115 5.90 -5.58 3.17
CA ASN A 115 6.54 -4.77 4.21
C ASN A 115 5.72 -3.52 4.56
N SER A 116 4.40 -3.69 4.67
CA SER A 116 3.45 -2.59 4.84
C SER A 116 2.54 -2.82 6.03
N GLU A 117 1.89 -1.75 6.48
CA GLU A 117 0.81 -1.82 7.45
C GLU A 117 -0.50 -1.36 6.82
N ILE A 118 -1.57 -2.12 7.04
CA ILE A 118 -2.93 -1.74 6.67
C ILE A 118 -3.80 -1.84 7.91
N SER A 119 -4.39 -0.71 8.29
CA SER A 119 -5.29 -0.58 9.43
C SER A 119 -6.61 0.08 9.01
N GLU A 120 -7.62 0.03 9.86
CA GLU A 120 -8.88 0.75 9.72
C GLU A 120 -9.67 0.48 8.42
N ALA A 121 -9.46 -0.68 7.80
CA ALA A 121 -10.33 -1.21 6.76
C ALA A 121 -11.51 -1.97 7.42
N TYR A 122 -12.74 -1.53 7.16
CA TYR A 122 -13.95 -1.99 7.86
C TYR A 122 -14.12 -3.52 7.83
N TYR A 123 -13.91 -4.14 6.68
CA TYR A 123 -13.97 -5.60 6.48
C TYR A 123 -12.58 -6.23 6.37
N GLY A 124 -11.51 -5.49 6.67
CA GLY A 124 -10.16 -5.88 6.28
C GLY A 124 -9.95 -5.77 4.77
N LEU A 125 -9.15 -6.70 4.21
CA LEU A 125 -8.90 -6.81 2.78
C LEU A 125 -9.89 -7.76 2.12
N GLU A 126 -10.82 -7.23 1.32
CA GLU A 126 -11.77 -8.03 0.55
C GLU A 126 -11.18 -8.41 -0.82
N VAL A 127 -10.77 -9.66 -0.94
CA VAL A 127 -10.07 -10.18 -2.12
C VAL A 127 -11.00 -11.04 -2.97
N PHE A 128 -11.29 -10.59 -4.20
CA PHE A 128 -12.14 -11.25 -5.21
C PHE A 128 -11.34 -11.69 -6.45
N THR A 129 -10.03 -11.92 -6.28
CA THR A 129 -9.11 -12.30 -7.36
C THR A 129 -8.38 -13.60 -7.06
N LYS A 130 -7.67 -14.13 -8.07
CA LYS A 130 -6.78 -15.29 -7.95
C LYS A 130 -5.33 -14.91 -7.62
N GLN A 131 -4.95 -13.64 -7.77
CA GLN A 131 -3.56 -13.19 -7.62
C GLN A 131 -3.49 -12.15 -6.50
N PHE A 132 -3.26 -12.61 -5.29
CA PHE A 132 -3.10 -11.76 -4.11
C PHE A 132 -1.89 -12.23 -3.31
N THR A 133 -1.00 -11.30 -2.97
CA THR A 133 0.22 -11.61 -2.22
C THR A 133 0.38 -10.62 -1.07
N LEU A 134 0.54 -11.16 0.14
CA LEU A 134 1.00 -10.43 1.32
C LEU A 134 2.38 -10.98 1.71
N THR A 135 3.35 -10.11 1.96
CA THR A 135 4.67 -10.53 2.46
C THR A 135 5.10 -9.56 3.54
N ASP A 136 5.47 -10.07 4.73
CA ASP A 136 5.90 -9.25 5.88
C ASP A 136 4.95 -8.06 6.15
N THR A 137 3.64 -8.29 6.00
CA THR A 137 2.62 -7.24 6.04
C THR A 137 1.74 -7.43 7.26
N LYS A 138 1.48 -6.33 7.96
CA LYS A 138 0.58 -6.28 9.10
C LYS A 138 -0.79 -5.79 8.67
N VAL A 139 -1.82 -6.56 8.99
CA VAL A 139 -3.22 -6.18 8.75
C VAL A 139 -3.96 -6.23 10.08
N PHE A 140 -4.28 -5.08 10.65
CA PHE A 140 -4.87 -4.97 12.00
C PHE A 140 -6.23 -4.29 12.01
N HIS A 141 -7.04 -4.64 13.01
CA HIS A 141 -8.06 -3.75 13.58
C HIS A 141 -8.55 -4.28 14.95
N MET A 142 -9.09 -3.37 15.79
CA MET A 142 -9.76 -3.70 17.05
C MET A 142 -11.22 -4.17 16.88
N ASN A 143 -11.87 -3.97 15.72
CA ASN A 143 -13.21 -4.49 15.41
C ASN A 143 -13.34 -5.09 13.99
N SER A 144 -12.25 -5.47 13.31
CA SER A 144 -12.32 -6.11 11.97
C SER A 144 -12.26 -7.61 12.12
N TYR A 145 -12.76 -8.29 11.09
CA TYR A 145 -12.57 -9.73 10.93
C TYR A 145 -11.12 -10.11 10.51
N GLY A 146 -10.14 -9.22 10.67
CA GLY A 146 -8.77 -9.41 10.18
C GLY A 146 -8.68 -9.27 8.67
N VAL A 147 -8.37 -10.36 7.96
CA VAL A 147 -8.43 -10.46 6.49
C VAL A 147 -9.68 -11.24 6.11
N SER A 148 -10.70 -10.56 5.58
CA SER A 148 -11.91 -11.21 5.06
C SER A 148 -11.73 -11.61 3.60
N MET A 149 -11.21 -12.80 3.37
CA MET A 149 -11.04 -13.34 2.02
C MET A 149 -12.34 -13.99 1.53
N SER A 150 -13.00 -13.36 0.57
CA SER A 150 -14.22 -13.88 -0.04
C SER A 150 -13.92 -14.37 -1.46
N LEU A 151 -13.49 -15.61 -1.57
CA LEU A 151 -13.14 -16.27 -2.84
C LEU A 151 -14.42 -16.68 -3.58
N VAL A 152 -14.89 -15.86 -4.51
CA VAL A 152 -16.14 -16.11 -5.26
C VAL A 152 -15.95 -17.06 -6.47
N TYR A 153 -14.72 -17.58 -6.73
CA TYR A 153 -14.47 -18.50 -7.85
C TYR A 153 -13.53 -19.66 -7.50
N THR A 154 -13.79 -20.82 -8.12
CA THR A 154 -13.09 -22.11 -7.97
C THR A 154 -11.56 -21.96 -7.99
N LEU A 155 -10.93 -22.36 -6.88
CA LEU A 155 -9.49 -22.25 -6.61
C LEU A 155 -8.64 -23.10 -7.57
N THR A 156 -7.63 -22.48 -8.16
CA THR A 156 -6.39 -23.09 -8.66
C THR A 156 -5.29 -22.05 -8.45
N GLY A 157 -4.47 -22.22 -7.41
CA GLY A 157 -3.40 -21.29 -7.01
C GLY A 157 -3.20 -21.25 -5.48
N ASP A 158 -1.96 -21.03 -5.05
CA ASP A 158 -1.58 -21.00 -3.63
C ASP A 158 -1.91 -19.64 -3.02
N VAL A 159 -2.77 -19.64 -2.00
CA VAL A 159 -2.95 -18.48 -1.10
C VAL A 159 -1.85 -18.58 -0.04
N LEU A 160 -0.82 -17.75 -0.15
CA LEU A 160 0.28 -17.71 0.80
C LEU A 160 0.03 -16.58 1.81
N ILE A 161 -0.46 -16.95 3.00
CA ILE A 161 -0.35 -16.11 4.20
C ILE A 161 0.79 -16.75 5.01
N GLU A 162 1.99 -16.23 4.85
CA GLU A 162 3.15 -16.63 5.64
C GLU A 162 3.31 -15.65 6.81
N ASP A 163 3.26 -16.18 8.02
CA ASP A 163 3.70 -15.50 9.24
C ASP A 163 5.17 -15.90 9.43
N ASN A 164 6.08 -14.93 9.40
CA ASN A 164 7.53 -15.13 9.62
C ASN A 164 7.90 -14.79 11.07
#